data_AF-A0A2P6VWH7-F1
#
_entry.id   AF-A0A2P6VWH7-F1
#
_cell.length_a   1.000
_cell.length_b   1.000
_cell.length_c   1.000
_cell.angle_alpha   90.00
_cell.angle_beta   90.00
_cell.angle_gamma   90.00
#
_symmetry.space_group_name_H-M   'P 1'
#
loop_
_entity.id
_entity.type
_entity.pdbx_description
1 polymer ?
#
loop_
_entity_poly.entity_id
_entity_poly.type
_entity_poly.pdbx_seq_one_letter_code
_entity_poly.pdbx_strand_id
1 'polypeptide(L)' 'MNADELRDLTLDELEEELRDMQQELMHERGVAAMGGQPPDPGRIKELRKTVARIKTIANEKRSDERGTS' A
#
# COMPACT_ATOMS: atom_id res chain seq x y z
N MET A 1 8.56 -2.68 -2.25
CA MET A 1 7.58 -2.79 -3.34
C MET A 1 7.79 -1.61 -4.29
N ASN A 2 8.09 -1.91 -5.55
CA ASN A 2 8.38 -0.91 -6.56
C ASN A 2 7.12 -0.55 -7.37
N ALA A 3 7.19 0.54 -8.13
CA ALA A 3 6.04 1.02 -8.88
C ALA A 3 5.69 0.12 -10.07
N ASP A 4 6.68 -0.49 -10.70
CA ASP A 4 6.49 -1.31 -11.90
C ASP A 4 5.75 -2.61 -11.54
N GLU A 5 6.17 -3.28 -10.47
CA GLU A 5 5.50 -4.47 -9.93
C GLU A 5 4.01 -4.22 -9.65
N LEU A 6 3.67 -3.04 -9.12
CA LEU A 6 2.29 -2.65 -8.84
C LEU A 6 1.48 -2.32 -10.10
N ARG A 7 2.12 -1.90 -11.19
CA ARG A 7 1.41 -1.60 -12.44
C ARG A 7 1.03 -2.86 -13.20
N ASP A 8 1.74 -3.95 -12.99
CA ASP A 8 1.45 -5.25 -13.61
C ASP A 8 0.23 -5.95 -12.97
N LEU A 9 -0.11 -5.59 -11.72
CA LEU A 9 -1.28 -6.12 -11.03
C LEU A 9 -2.60 -5.60 -11.61
N THR A 10 -3.64 -6.43 -11.55
CA THR A 10 -5.03 -6.05 -11.80
C THR A 10 -5.58 -5.14 -10.69
N LEU A 11 -6.75 -4.53 -10.92
CA LEU A 11 -7.40 -3.71 -9.89
C LEU A 11 -7.74 -4.51 -8.64
N ASP A 12 -8.21 -5.75 -8.78
CA ASP A 12 -8.56 -6.61 -7.64
C ASP A 12 -7.31 -7.00 -6.86
N GLU A 13 -6.24 -7.40 -7.54
CA GLU A 13 -4.95 -7.70 -6.89
C GLU A 13 -4.36 -6.47 -6.18
N LEU A 14 -4.51 -5.27 -6.75
CA LEU A 14 -4.11 -4.03 -6.09
C LEU A 14 -4.94 -3.74 -4.83
N GLU A 15 -6.21 -4.11 -4.81
CA GLU A 15 -7.04 -3.98 -3.62
C GLU A 15 -6.67 -4.99 -2.53
N GLU A 16 -6.32 -6.22 -2.90
CA GLU A 16 -5.80 -7.21 -1.95
C GLU A 16 -4.47 -6.76 -1.35
N GLU A 17 -3.50 -6.38 -2.18
CA GLU A 17 -2.21 -5.85 -1.73
C GLU A 17 -2.38 -4.60 -0.84
N LEU A 18 -3.34 -3.73 -1.16
CA LEU A 18 -3.65 -2.58 -0.31
C LEU A 18 -4.09 -3.00 1.09
N ARG A 19 -4.97 -4.01 1.20
CA ARG A 19 -5.47 -4.50 2.49
C ARG A 19 -4.34 -5.09 3.32
N ASP A 20 -3.45 -5.86 2.71
CA ASP A 20 -2.31 -6.47 3.39
C ASP A 20 -1.34 -5.42 3.92
N MET A 21 -0.98 -4.44 3.08
CA MET A 21 -0.10 -3.33 3.50
C MET A 21 -0.74 -2.47 4.62
N GLN A 22 -2.07 -2.30 4.60
CA GLN A 22 -2.79 -1.59 5.66
C GLN A 22 -2.83 -2.38 6.97
N GLN A 23 -3.00 -3.70 6.91
CA GLN A 23 -2.99 -4.58 8.07
C GLN A 23 -1.62 -4.55 8.74
N GLU A 24 -0.55 -4.66 7.95
CA GLU A 24 0.82 -4.58 8.47
C GLU A 24 1.11 -3.20 9.08
N LEU A 25 0.68 -2.11 8.43
CA LEU A 25 0.83 -0.76 8.97
C LEU A 25 0.10 -0.60 10.31
N MET A 26 -1.08 -1.21 10.47
CA MET A 26 -1.82 -1.20 11.72
C MET A 26 -1.08 -1.97 12.81
N HIS A 27 -0.53 -3.14 12.48
CA HIS A 27 0.28 -3.94 13.39
C HIS A 27 1.50 -3.15 13.91
N GLU A 28 2.30 -2.58 13.00
CA GLU A 28 3.50 -1.80 13.33
C GLU A 28 3.17 -0.58 14.21
N ARG A 29 2.05 0.10 13.93
CA ARG A 29 1.56 1.19 14.77
C ARG A 29 1.16 0.72 16.16
N GLY A 30 0.54 -0.46 16.26
CA GLY A 30 0.20 -1.08 17.55
C GLY A 30 1.43 -1.37 18.39
N VAL A 31 2.46 -1.98 17.79
CA VAL A 31 3.76 -2.24 18.44
C VAL A 31 4.40 -0.95 18.94
N ALA A 32 4.46 0.08 18.09
CA ALA A 32 5.02 1.38 18.45
C ALA A 32 4.23 2.05 19.60
N ALA A 33 2.90 1.95 19.60
CA ALA A 33 2.04 2.54 20.61
C ALA A 33 2.18 1.85 21.99
N MET A 34 2.50 0.56 22.04
CA MET A 34 2.75 -0.16 23.29
C MET A 34 4.10 0.20 23.95
N GLY A 35 4.85 1.16 23.40
CA GLY A 35 6.16 1.58 23.91
C GLY A 35 7.29 0.63 23.52
N GLY A 36 7.02 -0.34 22.64
CA GLY A 36 8.08 -1.11 21.98
C GLY A 36 8.83 -0.22 21.00
N GLN A 37 10.16 -0.26 21.05
CA GLN A 37 10.96 0.26 19.94
C GLN A 37 10.60 -0.56 18.70
N PRO A 38 10.11 0.04 17.60
CA PRO A 38 9.85 -0.70 16.38
C PRO A 38 11.15 -1.39 15.94
N PRO A 39 11.12 -2.68 15.57
CA PRO A 39 12.32 -3.38 15.12
C PRO A 39 12.96 -2.72 13.88
N ASP A 40 12.13 -2.03 13.08
CA ASP A 40 12.57 -1.20 11.97
C ASP A 40 11.83 0.16 11.99
N PRO A 41 12.49 1.26 12.43
CA PRO A 41 11.88 2.59 12.46
C PRO A 41 11.54 3.14 11.06
N GLY A 42 12.13 2.58 10.00
CA GLY A 42 11.80 2.91 8.61
C GLY A 42 10.53 2.22 8.10
N ARG A 43 10.12 1.11 8.71
CA ARG A 43 9.06 0.24 8.19
C ARG A 43 7.72 0.96 8.05
N ILE A 44 7.29 1.69 9.08
CA ILE A 44 6.05 2.49 9.04
C ILE A 44 6.08 3.51 7.90
N LYS A 45 7.22 4.15 7.65
CA LYS A 45 7.38 5.12 6.56
C LYS A 45 7.27 4.44 5.19
N GLU A 46 7.91 3.28 5.02
CA GLU A 46 7.88 2.53 3.77
C GLU A 46 6.49 1.93 3.49
N LEU A 47 5.80 1.41 4.50
CA LEU A 47 4.41 0.93 4.37
C LEU A 47 3.47 2.06 3.95
N ARG A 48 3.59 3.25 4.57
CA ARG A 48 2.78 4.42 4.16
C ARG A 48 3.02 4.83 2.71
N LYS A 49 4.27 4.82 2.24
CA LYS A 49 4.59 5.13 0.84
C LYS A 49 4.01 4.09 -0.11
N THR A 50 4.11 2.82 0.27
CA THR A 50 3.59 1.70 -0.53
C THR A 50 2.07 1.81 -0.65
N VAL A 51 1.35 2.02 0.45
CA VAL A 51 -0.10 2.28 0.48
C VAL A 51 -0.48 3.46 -0.42
N ALA A 52 0.27 4.57 -0.36
CA ALA A 52 0.00 5.73 -1.20
C ALA A 52 0.19 5.40 -2.69
N ARG A 53 1.25 4.66 -3.03
CA ARG A 53 1.55 4.25 -4.41
C ARG A 53 0.48 3.33 -4.99
N ILE A 54 0.03 2.33 -4.24
CA ILE A 54 -1.05 1.42 -4.64
C ILE A 54 -2.32 2.21 -4.96
N LYS A 55 -2.71 3.14 -4.06
CA LYS A 55 -3.90 3.99 -4.26
C LYS A 55 -3.79 4.86 -5.52
N THR A 56 -2.62 5.43 -5.79
CA THR A 56 -2.38 6.22 -7.01
C THR A 56 -2.58 5.35 -8.25
N ILE A 57 -1.91 4.19 -8.34
CA ILE A 57 -1.98 3.31 -9.50
C ILE A 57 -3.39 2.76 -9.71
N ALA A 58 -4.08 2.36 -8.65
CA ALA A 58 -5.47 1.91 -8.74
C ALA A 58 -6.39 3.02 -9.27
N ASN A 59 -6.17 4.29 -8.87
CA ASN A 59 -6.93 5.42 -9.40
C ASN A 59 -6.60 5.72 -10.87
N GLU A 60 -5.32 5.61 -11.27
CA GLU A 60 -4.90 5.74 -12.66
C GLU A 60 -5.60 4.69 -13.53
N LYS A 61 -5.54 3.40 -13.15
CA LYS A 61 -6.20 2.29 -13.86
C LYS A 61 -7.72 2.49 -14.00
N ARG A 62 -8.41 2.85 -12.91
CA ARG A 62 -9.86 3.17 -12.95
C ARG A 62 -10.19 4.37 -13.85
N SER A 63 -9.27 5.31 -14.00
CA SER A 63 -9.50 6.48 -14.85
C SER A 63 -9.28 6.15 -16.32
N ASP A 64 -8.33 5.28 -16.62
CA ASP A 64 -8.09 4.73 -17.95
C ASP A 64 -9.32 3.96 -18.46
N GLU A 65 -9.86 3.04 -17.64
CA GLU A 65 -11.08 2.27 -17.94
C GLU A 65 -12.31 3.15 -18.21
N ARG A 66 -12.43 4.27 -17.47
CA ARG A 66 -13.53 5.24 -17.65
C ARG A 66 -13.37 6.11 -18.90
N GLY A 67 -12.15 6.32 -19.37
CA GLY A 67 -11.86 7.06 -20.60
C GLY A 67 -12.02 6.21 -21.87
N THR A 68 -12.09 4.88 -21.73
CA THR A 68 -12.32 3.94 -22.85
C THR A 68 -13.79 3.57 -23.06
N SER A 69 -14.72 4.15 -22.29
CA SER A 69 -16.18 3.97 -22.43
C SER A 69 -16.85 5.07 -23.24
#